data_AF-A0A9P0NYT0-F1
#
_entry.id   AF-A0A9P0NYT0-F1
#
_cell.length_a   1.000
_cell.length_b   1.000
_cell.length_c   1.000
_cell.angle_alpha   90.00
_cell.angle_beta   90.00
_cell.angle_gamma   90.00
#
_symmetry.space_group_name_H-M   'P 1'
#
loop_
_entity.id
_entity.type
_entity.pdbx_description
1 polymer ?
#
loop_
_entity_poly.entity_id
_entity_poly.type
_entity_poly.pdbx_seq_one_letter_code
_entity_poly.pdbx_strand_id
1 'polypeptide(L)'
;MHRDYCPGVTGLCDAMKPTNGTELLKYLRKVDFQGLSGDRFHFDENGDAPARYKIKHFKQVKERAYEWITVGEYIEGVLTLNMSGEYCLMQSYHAGSNHRYRTALEIGR
;
A
#
# COMPACT_ATOMS: atom_id res chain seq x y z
N MET A 1 -7.11 14.51 -21.13
CA MET A 1 -6.62 15.84 -21.52
C MET A 1 -6.18 15.87 -22.98
N HIS A 2 -5.03 15.28 -23.36
CA HIS A 2 -4.56 15.36 -24.76
C HIS A 2 -5.62 14.89 -25.77
N ARG A 3 -6.23 13.73 -25.54
CA ARG A 3 -7.32 13.21 -26.37
C ARG A 3 -8.49 14.18 -26.55
N ASP A 4 -8.75 15.02 -25.56
CA ASP A 4 -9.90 15.93 -25.52
C ASP A 4 -9.59 17.29 -26.16
N TYR A 5 -8.35 17.78 -26.01
CA TYR A 5 -7.91 19.09 -26.54
C TYR A 5 -7.18 19.02 -27.87
N CYS A 6 -6.54 17.90 -28.20
CA CYS A 6 -5.73 17.69 -29.40
C CYS A 6 -6.14 16.40 -30.14
N PRO A 7 -7.42 16.24 -30.52
CA PRO A 7 -7.90 15.02 -31.16
C PRO A 7 -7.19 14.79 -32.51
N GLY A 8 -6.67 13.58 -32.73
CA GLY A 8 -6.02 13.19 -33.99
C GLY A 8 -4.65 13.80 -34.26
N VAL A 9 -4.10 14.59 -33.33
CA VAL A 9 -2.79 15.23 -33.47
C VAL A 9 -1.75 14.51 -32.63
N THR A 10 -0.60 14.18 -33.21
CA THR A 10 0.57 13.69 -32.46
C THR A 10 1.26 14.85 -31.74
N GLY A 11 1.57 14.69 -30.45
CA GLY A 11 2.19 15.73 -29.64
C GLY A 11 1.21 16.84 -29.21
N LEU A 12 1.74 17.94 -28.68
CA LEU A 12 0.93 19.05 -28.14
C LEU A 12 0.47 20.02 -29.23
N CYS A 13 -0.82 20.33 -29.26
CA CYS A 13 -1.44 21.39 -30.05
C CYS A 13 -1.49 22.73 -29.29
N ASP A 14 -1.88 23.81 -29.97
CA ASP A 14 -1.89 25.17 -29.40
C ASP A 14 -2.85 25.30 -28.20
N ALA A 15 -3.94 24.54 -28.16
CA ALA A 15 -4.85 24.49 -27.02
C ALA A 15 -4.21 23.96 -25.72
N MET A 16 -3.05 23.33 -25.81
CA MET A 16 -2.28 22.84 -24.65
C MET A 16 -0.97 23.61 -24.43
N LYS A 17 -0.75 24.73 -25.14
CA LYS A 17 0.47 25.56 -25.06
C LYS A 17 0.14 27.02 -24.66
N PRO A 18 0.47 27.44 -23.42
CA PRO A 18 0.92 26.63 -22.29
C PRO A 18 -0.21 25.74 -21.76
N THR A 19 0.14 24.68 -21.05
CA THR A 19 -0.87 23.80 -20.46
C THR A 19 -1.55 24.49 -19.28
N ASN A 20 -2.88 24.48 -19.23
CA ASN A 20 -3.64 24.98 -18.09
C ASN A 20 -3.50 24.02 -16.90
N GLY A 21 -2.81 24.45 -15.84
CA GLY A 21 -2.52 23.63 -14.66
C GLY A 21 -3.77 23.19 -13.89
N THR A 22 -4.80 24.04 -13.80
CA THR A 22 -6.06 23.70 -13.13
C THR A 22 -6.81 22.61 -13.88
N GLU A 23 -6.86 22.69 -15.22
CA GLU A 23 -7.45 21.63 -16.04
C GLU A 23 -6.62 20.35 -15.98
N LEU A 24 -5.29 20.45 -16.06
CA LEU A 24 -4.40 19.30 -15.96
C LEU A 24 -4.62 18.55 -14.63
N LEU A 25 -4.73 19.26 -13.51
CA LEU A 25 -4.99 18.66 -12.20
C LEU A 25 -6.32 17.89 -12.18
N LYS A 26 -7.37 18.38 -12.84
CA LYS A 26 -8.66 17.67 -12.94
C LYS A 26 -8.52 16.33 -13.69
N TYR A 27 -7.67 16.26 -14.71
CA TYR A 27 -7.39 15.01 -15.40
C TYR A 27 -6.50 14.08 -14.59
N LEU A 28 -5.47 14.61 -13.91
CA LEU A 28 -4.58 13.83 -13.05
C LEU A 28 -5.35 13.15 -11.91
N ARG A 29 -6.29 13.84 -11.27
CA ARG A 29 -7.14 13.27 -10.21
C ARG A 29 -8.07 12.14 -10.68
N LYS A 30 -8.23 11.94 -11.99
CA LYS A 30 -9.13 10.92 -12.58
C LYS A 30 -8.37 9.77 -13.24
N VAL A 31 -7.05 9.69 -13.06
CA VAL A 31 -6.27 8.58 -13.61
C VAL A 31 -6.63 7.28 -12.90
N ASP A 32 -6.72 6.21 -13.68
CA ASP A 32 -6.83 4.84 -13.20
C ASP A 32 -6.02 3.96 -14.17
N PHE A 33 -4.91 3.42 -13.68
CA PHE A 33 -3.99 2.64 -14.51
C PHE A 33 -3.33 1.52 -13.70
N GLN A 34 -2.75 0.54 -14.41
CA GLN A 34 -1.90 -0.48 -13.81
C GLN A 34 -0.44 0.00 -13.81
N GLY A 35 0.16 0.06 -12.63
CA GLY A 35 1.56 0.39 -12.43
C GLY A 35 2.50 -0.75 -12.83
N LEU A 36 3.80 -0.45 -12.83
CA LEU A 36 4.85 -1.38 -13.28
C LEU A 36 4.95 -2.67 -12.44
N SER A 37 4.55 -2.61 -11.17
CA SER A 37 4.48 -3.77 -10.26
C SER A 37 3.21 -4.62 -10.44
N GLY A 38 2.31 -4.23 -11.36
CA GLY A 38 1.01 -4.86 -11.54
C GLY A 38 -0.10 -4.29 -10.66
N ASP A 39 0.25 -3.42 -9.72
CA ASP A 39 -0.66 -2.69 -8.84
C ASP A 39 -1.54 -1.70 -9.61
N ARG A 40 -2.87 -1.70 -9.39
CA ARG A 40 -3.73 -0.61 -9.88
C ARG A 40 -3.45 0.68 -9.10
N PHE A 41 -3.45 1.84 -9.73
CA PHE A 41 -3.27 3.13 -9.08
C PHE A 41 -4.39 4.08 -9.49
N HIS A 42 -4.95 4.79 -8.52
CA HIS A 42 -5.88 5.89 -8.72
C HIS A 42 -5.71 6.89 -7.57
N PHE A 43 -6.41 8.02 -7.61
CA PHE A 43 -6.51 8.92 -6.47
C PHE A 43 -7.87 8.77 -5.79
N ASP A 44 -7.92 8.91 -4.46
CA ASP A 44 -9.17 9.01 -3.73
C ASP A 44 -9.84 10.39 -3.90
N GLU A 45 -10.95 10.64 -3.21
CA GLU A 45 -11.69 11.90 -3.28
C GLU A 45 -10.87 13.12 -2.80
N ASN A 46 -9.89 12.91 -1.92
CA ASN A 46 -8.99 13.95 -1.41
C ASN A 46 -7.80 14.20 -2.34
N GLY A 47 -7.54 13.27 -3.26
CA GLY A 47 -6.37 13.32 -4.14
C GLY A 47 -5.17 12.54 -3.58
N ASP A 48 -5.38 11.64 -2.62
CA ASP A 48 -4.36 10.80 -2.03
C ASP A 48 -4.22 9.47 -2.80
N ALA A 49 -3.02 8.91 -2.77
CA ALA A 49 -2.75 7.59 -3.36
C ALA A 49 -3.35 6.46 -2.51
N PRO A 50 -3.67 5.28 -3.10
CA PRO A 50 -4.24 4.16 -2.37
C PRO A 50 -3.27 3.66 -1.29
N ALA A 51 -3.78 3.49 -0.08
CA ALA A 51 -3.03 2.95 1.05
C ALA A 51 -2.81 1.43 0.89
N ARG A 52 -1.53 1.00 0.91
CA ARG A 52 -1.12 -0.41 0.75
C ARG A 52 0.01 -0.77 1.67
N TYR A 53 -0.24 -1.69 2.60
CA TYR A 53 0.75 -2.11 3.59
C TYR A 53 0.77 -3.62 3.76
N LYS A 54 1.95 -4.18 3.99
CA LYS A 54 2.08 -5.55 4.49
C LYS A 54 2.09 -5.52 6.02
N ILE A 55 1.26 -6.35 6.63
CA ILE A 55 1.27 -6.53 8.08
C ILE A 55 2.32 -7.57 8.43
N LYS A 56 3.30 -7.18 9.25
CA LYS A 56 4.43 -8.00 9.66
C LYS A 56 4.32 -8.37 11.14
N HIS A 57 4.74 -9.58 11.47
CA HIS A 57 4.87 -10.05 12.85
C HIS A 57 6.29 -10.59 13.05
N PHE A 58 7.01 -10.02 14.02
CA PHE A 58 8.29 -10.55 14.45
C PHE A 58 8.06 -11.71 15.42
N LYS A 59 8.36 -12.94 15.00
CA LYS A 59 8.20 -14.12 15.86
C LYS A 59 9.42 -15.03 15.81
N GLN A 60 9.57 -15.81 16.87
CA GLN A 60 10.50 -16.93 16.89
C GLN A 60 9.98 -18.02 15.95
N VAL A 61 10.77 -18.39 14.94
CA VAL A 61 10.42 -19.45 13.97
C VAL A 61 11.10 -20.78 14.29
N LYS A 62 12.23 -20.74 15.02
CA LYS A 62 12.98 -21.90 15.53
C LYS A 62 13.68 -21.53 16.84
N GLU A 63 14.22 -22.50 17.57
CA GLU A 63 14.99 -22.23 18.80
C GLU A 63 16.06 -21.16 18.54
N ARG A 64 15.99 -20.03 19.26
CA ARG A 64 16.87 -18.85 19.12
C ARG A 64 16.90 -18.19 17.73
N ALA A 65 15.96 -18.48 16.83
CA ALA A 65 15.86 -17.86 15.51
C ALA A 65 14.54 -17.07 15.36
N TYR A 66 14.65 -15.81 14.96
CA TYR A 66 13.53 -14.88 14.86
C TYR A 66 13.44 -14.25 13.47
N GLU A 67 12.23 -14.12 12.95
CA GLU A 67 11.98 -13.60 11.60
C GLU A 67 10.75 -12.68 11.57
N TRP A 68 10.75 -11.75 10.61
CA TRP A 68 9.60 -10.90 10.27
C TRP A 68 8.73 -11.59 9.23
N ILE A 69 7.70 -12.28 9.69
CA ILE A 69 6.75 -12.95 8.81
C ILE A 69 5.63 -12.00 8.38
N THR A 70 5.19 -12.08 7.13
CA THR A 70 3.96 -11.39 6.70
C THR A 70 2.76 -12.18 7.17
N VAL A 71 1.88 -11.53 7.92
CA VAL A 71 0.65 -12.12 8.48
C VAL A 71 -0.61 -11.52 7.87
N GLY A 72 -0.47 -10.60 6.92
CA GLY A 72 -1.61 -9.98 6.26
C GLY A 72 -1.23 -8.77 5.43
N GLU A 73 -2.25 -8.08 4.98
CA GLU A 73 -2.15 -6.85 4.21
C GLU A 73 -3.31 -5.92 4.52
N TYR A 74 -3.05 -4.62 4.36
CA TYR A 74 -4.06 -3.58 4.38
C TYR A 74 -4.06 -2.92 3.00
N ILE A 75 -5.18 -3.03 2.29
CA ILE A 75 -5.35 -2.47 0.95
C ILE A 75 -6.65 -1.67 0.97
N GLU A 76 -6.53 -0.36 0.82
CA GLU A 76 -7.66 0.55 0.55
C GLU A 76 -8.84 0.37 1.52
N GLY A 77 -8.54 0.39 2.82
CA GLY A 77 -9.56 0.24 3.87
C GLY A 77 -9.81 -1.20 4.31
N VAL A 78 -9.37 -2.20 3.53
CA VAL A 78 -9.59 -3.62 3.83
C VAL A 78 -8.36 -4.23 4.47
N LEU A 79 -8.53 -4.71 5.71
CA LEU A 79 -7.52 -5.49 6.42
C LEU A 79 -7.79 -6.98 6.22
N THR A 80 -6.83 -7.68 5.62
CA THR A 80 -6.85 -9.14 5.47
C THR A 80 -5.73 -9.75 6.29
N LEU A 81 -6.07 -10.60 7.25
CA LEU A 81 -5.11 -11.29 8.12
C LEU A 81 -5.14 -12.79 7.86
N ASN A 82 -3.96 -13.38 7.67
CA ASN A 82 -3.78 -14.82 7.69
C ASN A 82 -3.42 -15.27 9.11
N MET A 83 -4.45 -15.66 9.86
CA MET A 83 -4.33 -16.16 11.23
C MET A 83 -4.21 -17.69 11.29
N SER A 84 -4.18 -18.39 10.15
CA SER A 84 -4.22 -19.86 10.08
C SER A 84 -2.84 -20.53 10.25
N GLY A 85 -1.75 -19.78 10.10
CA GLY A 85 -0.38 -20.26 10.20
C GLY A 85 0.15 -20.24 11.63
N GLU A 86 -0.33 -21.19 12.44
CA GLU A 86 -0.02 -21.35 13.86
C GLU A 86 -0.52 -20.17 14.68
N TYR A 87 -1.42 -20.46 15.62
CA TYR A 87 -1.75 -19.62 16.75
C TYR A 87 -0.54 -18.76 17.09
N CYS A 88 -0.75 -17.44 17.26
CA CYS A 88 0.10 -16.65 18.12
C CYS A 88 0.32 -17.53 19.36
N LEU A 89 1.42 -18.27 19.42
CA LEU A 89 1.59 -19.29 20.42
C LEU A 89 1.85 -18.45 21.65
N MET A 90 0.78 -18.17 22.38
CA MET A 90 0.80 -18.15 23.83
C MET A 90 1.31 -19.55 24.23
N GLN A 91 2.58 -19.85 23.97
CA GLN A 91 3.25 -20.89 24.71
C GLN A 91 3.29 -20.31 26.12
N SER A 92 2.34 -20.76 26.93
CA SER A 92 2.40 -20.70 28.37
C SER A 92 3.73 -21.31 28.80
N TYR A 93 4.79 -20.50 28.81
CA TYR A 93 6.05 -20.85 29.41
C TYR A 93 5.87 -20.75 30.92
N HIS A 94 6.22 -21.84 31.59
CA HIS A 94 6.31 -21.93 33.04
C HIS A 94 6.92 -20.67 33.65
N ALA A 95 6.30 -20.21 34.73
CA ALA A 95 6.68 -19.04 35.52
C ALA A 95 8.20 -18.99 35.74
N GLY A 96 8.90 -18.07 35.05
CA GLY A 96 10.34 -17.88 35.25
C GLY A 96 11.05 -16.92 34.29
N SER A 97 10.59 -16.73 33.05
CA SER A 97 11.34 -15.94 32.05
C SER A 97 10.70 -14.57 31.76
N ASN A 98 11.40 -13.53 32.17
CA ASN A 98 11.04 -12.11 32.06
C ASN A 98 11.21 -11.60 30.62
N HIS A 99 10.33 -11.97 29.69
CA HIS A 99 10.37 -11.49 28.29
C HIS A 99 9.08 -10.73 27.94
N ARG A 100 9.21 -9.42 27.73
CA ARG A 100 8.14 -8.55 27.19
C ARG A 100 8.06 -8.76 25.68
N TYR A 101 6.94 -9.31 25.20
CA TYR A 101 6.62 -9.30 23.78
C TYR A 101 6.00 -7.94 23.42
N ARG A 102 6.62 -7.22 22.48
CA ARG A 102 6.08 -5.99 21.89
C ARG A 102 5.56 -6.33 20.50
N THR A 103 4.25 -6.23 20.31
CA THR A 103 3.66 -6.15 18.97
C THR A 103 4.06 -4.81 18.38
N ALA A 104 4.89 -4.81 17.33
CA ALA A 104 5.25 -3.59 16.62
C ALA A 104 4.42 -3.50 15.34
N LEU A 105 3.57 -2.47 15.25
CA LEU A 105 2.92 -2.07 14.02
C LEU A 105 3.92 -1.19 13.26
N GLU A 106 4.64 -1.73 12.28
CA GLU A 106 5.45 -0.91 11.38
C GLU A 106 4.53 -0.29 10.31
N ILE A 107 4.20 0.99 10.51
CA ILE A 107 3.67 1.85 9.44
C ILE A 107 4.89 2.37 8.70
N GLY A 108 5.19 1.76 7.54
CA GLY A 108 6.31 2.20 6.69
C GLY A 108 6.15 3.67 6.31
N ARG A 109 7.18 4.47 6.57
CA ARG A 109 7.42 5.75 5.89
C ARG A 109 8.18 5.51 4.60
#